data_AF-L0P7M8-F1
#
_entry.id   AF-L0P7M8-F1
#
_cell.length_a   1.000
_cell.length_b   1.000
_cell.length_c   1.000
_cell.angle_alpha   90.00
_cell.angle_beta   90.00
_cell.angle_gamma   90.00
#
_symmetry.space_group_name_H-M   'P 1'
#
loop_
_entity.id
_entity.type
_entity.pdbx_description
1 polymer ?
#
loop_
_entity_poly.entity_id
_entity_poly.type
_entity_poly.pdbx_seq_one_letter_code
_entity_poly.pdbx_strand_id
1 'polypeptide(L)'
;MLPAFPLSSIKAYNNNFITLINLVYLIYLINFHEEPPKRYSLNDSETSSEEDSLNDFSKYNINKKTQNECKIKCVNSFPNHVSDVIIASELFLDILKRFPGENECQILFQVSENQSIRLFSNSEFSLYSVIFPNNIPIEMCYQISCYIFDHLKFKRIFLLATVFQWSVSSPVSLLRTTLSSLDINNNNYPFLRPPALLSGMEASILSLCEQRNMDAVAIIASSHGPSAHLKITSDVAEHVAYLLDEFFAKGKLDLKVKLQDYNANTKKRTDILTMYL
;
A
#
# COMPACT_ATOMS: atom_id res chain seq x y z
N MET A 1 -37.89 -38.13 -0.54
CA MET A 1 -37.70 -38.09 -1.99
C MET A 1 -37.68 -36.63 -2.42
N LEU A 2 -36.50 -36.09 -2.72
CA LEU A 2 -36.36 -34.75 -3.32
C LEU A 2 -36.42 -34.89 -4.85
N PRO A 3 -37.08 -33.98 -5.59
CA PRO A 3 -37.14 -34.09 -7.04
C PRO A 3 -35.77 -33.76 -7.66
N ALA A 4 -35.32 -34.61 -8.57
CA ALA A 4 -34.12 -34.39 -9.36
C ALA A 4 -34.40 -33.28 -10.41
N PHE A 5 -33.70 -32.16 -10.31
CA PHE A 5 -33.69 -31.14 -11.36
C PHE A 5 -32.89 -31.64 -12.57
N PRO A 6 -33.40 -31.50 -13.81
CA PRO A 6 -32.70 -31.98 -14.99
C PRO A 6 -31.44 -31.14 -15.27
N LEU A 7 -30.29 -31.80 -15.44
CA LEU A 7 -28.98 -31.18 -15.73
C LEU A 7 -28.95 -30.27 -16.99
N SER A 8 -29.98 -30.31 -17.84
CA SER A 8 -30.10 -29.45 -19.02
C SER A 8 -30.43 -28.00 -18.69
N SER A 9 -31.09 -27.71 -17.56
CA SER A 9 -31.43 -26.33 -17.18
C SER A 9 -30.26 -25.57 -16.54
N ILE A 10 -29.27 -26.26 -15.99
CA ILE A 10 -28.06 -25.65 -15.38
C ILE A 10 -27.11 -25.12 -16.45
N LYS A 11 -26.95 -25.84 -17.59
CA LYS A 11 -26.11 -25.38 -18.71
C LYS A 11 -26.67 -24.13 -19.40
N ALA A 12 -27.99 -24.03 -19.54
CA ALA A 12 -28.63 -22.85 -20.13
C ALA A 12 -28.50 -21.61 -19.23
N TYR A 13 -28.59 -21.78 -17.90
CA TYR A 13 -28.40 -20.70 -16.94
C TYR A 13 -26.95 -20.17 -16.92
N ASN A 14 -25.95 -21.07 -16.98
CA ASN A 14 -24.54 -20.68 -17.00
C ASN A 14 -24.15 -19.92 -18.28
N ASN A 15 -24.64 -20.36 -19.44
CA ASN A 15 -24.33 -19.67 -20.69
C ASN A 15 -24.91 -18.25 -20.72
N ASN A 16 -26.16 -18.08 -20.26
CA ASN A 16 -26.79 -16.75 -20.19
C ASN A 16 -26.09 -15.82 -19.18
N PHE A 17 -25.61 -16.35 -18.05
CA PHE A 17 -24.89 -15.57 -17.03
C PHE A 17 -23.50 -15.11 -17.52
N ILE A 18 -22.77 -15.97 -18.23
CA ILE A 18 -21.46 -15.63 -18.82
C ILE A 18 -21.62 -14.56 -19.91
N THR A 19 -22.65 -14.64 -20.76
CA THR A 19 -22.94 -13.57 -21.73
C THR A 19 -23.33 -12.26 -21.06
N LEU A 20 -24.05 -12.29 -19.93
CA LEU A 20 -24.44 -11.08 -19.22
C LEU A 20 -23.23 -10.37 -18.59
N ILE A 21 -22.30 -11.12 -18.00
CA ILE A 21 -21.03 -10.58 -17.46
C ILE A 21 -20.20 -9.97 -18.60
N ASN A 22 -20.07 -10.68 -19.73
CA ASN A 22 -19.32 -10.15 -20.88
C ASN A 22 -19.96 -8.89 -21.47
N LEU A 23 -21.30 -8.80 -21.49
CA LEU A 23 -22.01 -7.61 -21.95
C LEU A 23 -21.84 -6.42 -20.99
N VAL A 24 -21.91 -6.65 -19.67
CA VAL A 24 -21.67 -5.62 -18.64
C VAL A 24 -20.22 -5.15 -18.69
N TYR A 25 -19.26 -6.05 -18.89
CA TYR A 25 -17.84 -5.72 -19.06
C TYR A 25 -17.59 -4.90 -20.33
N LEU A 26 -18.27 -5.23 -21.44
CA LEU A 26 -18.17 -4.48 -22.70
C LEU A 26 -18.79 -3.08 -22.60
N ILE A 27 -19.95 -2.95 -21.93
CA ILE A 27 -20.61 -1.65 -21.69
C ILE A 27 -19.77 -0.79 -20.73
N TYR A 28 -19.12 -1.41 -19.74
CA TYR A 28 -18.15 -0.72 -18.87
C TYR A 28 -16.93 -0.22 -19.66
N LEU A 29 -16.43 -1.00 -20.62
CA LEU A 29 -15.30 -0.63 -21.48
C LEU A 29 -15.64 0.50 -22.46
N ILE A 30 -16.85 0.48 -23.04
CA ILE A 30 -17.30 1.51 -23.99
C ILE A 30 -17.54 2.85 -23.30
N ASN A 31 -17.96 2.85 -22.03
CA ASN A 31 -18.29 4.07 -21.29
C ASN A 31 -17.10 4.78 -20.60
N PHE A 32 -15.88 4.23 -20.65
CA PHE A 32 -14.70 4.78 -19.95
C PHE A 32 -13.49 5.09 -20.84
N HIS A 33 -13.68 5.20 -22.15
CA HIS A 33 -12.67 5.81 -23.03
C HIS A 33 -12.72 7.34 -22.92
N GLU A 34 -12.30 7.87 -21.77
CA GLU A 34 -11.62 9.17 -21.78
C GLU A 34 -10.20 8.92 -22.30
N GLU A 35 -9.80 9.68 -23.32
CA GLU A 35 -8.43 9.67 -23.82
C GLU A 35 -7.45 9.84 -22.64
N PRO A 36 -6.32 9.11 -22.62
CA PRO A 36 -5.33 9.31 -21.56
C PRO A 36 -4.90 10.78 -21.54
N PRO A 37 -4.80 11.42 -20.35
CA PRO A 37 -4.43 12.83 -20.27
C PRO A 37 -3.09 13.04 -20.97
N LYS A 38 -3.05 14.05 -21.86
CA LYS A 38 -1.85 14.44 -22.60
C LYS A 38 -0.69 14.64 -21.62
N ARG A 39 0.42 13.95 -21.86
CA ARG A 39 1.68 14.10 -21.13
C ARG A 39 2.12 15.55 -21.21
N TYR A 40 2.11 16.27 -20.09
CA TYR A 40 2.78 17.57 -20.01
C TYR A 40 4.29 17.33 -20.05
N SER A 41 4.92 17.68 -21.17
CA SER A 41 6.36 17.80 -21.26
C SER A 41 6.78 19.07 -20.52
N LEU A 42 7.39 18.91 -19.35
CA LEU A 42 8.12 20.00 -18.70
C LEU A 42 9.50 20.07 -19.33
N ASN A 43 9.67 20.97 -20.31
CA ASN A 43 10.94 21.61 -20.58
C ASN A 43 10.70 23.05 -21.06
N ASP A 44 11.47 23.92 -20.42
CA ASP A 44 11.82 25.30 -20.69
C ASP A 44 10.84 26.46 -20.39
N SER A 45 11.38 27.29 -19.50
CA SER A 45 11.01 28.62 -19.05
C SER A 45 10.62 29.59 -20.15
N GLU A 46 9.64 30.44 -19.85
CA GLU A 46 9.75 31.88 -20.07
C GLU A 46 8.73 32.64 -19.21
N THR A 47 9.23 33.63 -18.48
CA THR A 47 8.48 34.67 -17.76
C THR A 47 7.89 35.67 -18.75
N SER A 48 6.59 35.97 -18.69
CA SER A 48 6.06 37.29 -19.05
C SER A 48 4.68 37.55 -18.45
N SER A 49 4.48 38.82 -18.12
CA SER A 49 3.46 39.47 -17.29
C SER A 49 2.14 39.83 -18.01
N GLU A 50 1.12 40.15 -17.19
CA GLU A 50 -0.11 40.94 -17.46
C GLU A 50 -1.17 40.33 -18.41
N GLU A 51 -2.47 40.59 -18.32
CA GLU A 51 -3.48 40.89 -17.29
C GLU A 51 -4.85 40.82 -18.05
N ASP A 52 -5.94 40.61 -17.33
CA ASP A 52 -7.35 40.89 -17.69
C ASP A 52 -8.10 40.20 -18.86
N SER A 53 -9.11 39.40 -18.49
CA SER A 53 -10.51 39.76 -18.75
C SER A 53 -11.50 38.89 -17.94
N LEU A 54 -12.29 39.57 -17.11
CA LEU A 54 -13.51 39.09 -16.47
C LEU A 54 -14.63 38.99 -17.52
N ASN A 55 -15.35 37.85 -17.57
CA ASN A 55 -16.81 37.86 -17.43
C ASN A 55 -17.44 36.45 -17.36
N ASP A 56 -18.15 36.26 -16.25
CA ASP A 56 -19.43 35.56 -16.06
C ASP A 56 -19.61 34.11 -16.56
N PHE A 57 -19.43 33.17 -15.63
CA PHE A 57 -20.43 32.12 -15.36
C PHE A 57 -20.62 31.94 -13.85
N SER A 58 -21.24 32.96 -13.26
CA SER A 58 -21.79 32.96 -11.91
C SER A 58 -23.03 32.04 -11.84
N LYS A 59 -22.86 30.71 -11.75
CA LYS A 59 -23.96 29.81 -11.36
C LYS A 59 -23.58 28.38 -10.95
N TYR A 60 -22.55 28.21 -10.14
CA TYR A 60 -22.50 27.06 -9.21
C TYR A 60 -21.90 27.51 -7.88
N ASN A 61 -22.72 28.21 -7.11
CA ASN A 61 -22.46 28.46 -5.70
C ASN A 61 -22.84 27.18 -4.92
N ILE A 62 -22.09 26.10 -5.17
CA ILE A 62 -22.04 24.98 -4.23
C ILE A 62 -20.97 25.40 -3.23
N ASN A 63 -21.40 25.70 -2.01
CA ASN A 63 -20.57 25.94 -0.84
C ASN A 63 -19.24 25.17 -0.95
N LYS A 64 -18.16 25.84 -1.36
CA LYS A 64 -16.81 25.39 -1.08
C LYS A 64 -16.70 25.48 0.45
N LYS A 65 -17.15 24.44 1.15
CA LYS A 65 -16.56 24.08 2.43
C LYS A 65 -15.07 24.12 2.16
N THR A 66 -14.39 25.05 2.81
CA THR A 66 -12.95 25.12 2.92
C THR A 66 -12.41 23.70 2.88
N GLN A 67 -11.77 23.33 1.76
CA GLN A 67 -10.90 22.16 1.78
C GLN A 67 -9.96 22.45 2.94
N ASN A 68 -10.03 21.63 3.99
CA ASN A 68 -9.02 21.67 5.03
C ASN A 68 -7.69 21.57 4.30
N GLU A 69 -6.96 22.68 4.21
CA GLU A 69 -5.59 22.67 3.75
C GLU A 69 -4.87 21.73 4.70
N CYS A 70 -4.64 20.49 4.25
CA CYS A 70 -3.74 19.60 4.93
C CYS A 70 -2.36 20.26 4.82
N LYS A 71 -1.99 21.02 5.86
CA LYS A 71 -0.66 21.59 5.98
C LYS A 71 0.28 20.45 6.37
N ILE A 72 0.63 19.62 5.39
CA ILE A 72 1.68 18.62 5.53
C ILE A 72 2.97 19.39 5.79
N LYS A 73 3.38 19.44 7.06
CA LYS A 73 4.65 20.07 7.44
C LYS A 73 5.76 19.04 7.30
N CYS A 74 6.75 19.33 6.45
CA CYS A 74 8.00 18.58 6.43
C CYS A 74 8.80 18.95 7.69
N VAL A 75 9.11 17.97 8.52
CA VAL A 75 9.78 18.19 9.81
C VAL A 75 11.28 17.86 9.73
N ASN A 76 11.69 16.90 8.89
CA ASN A 76 13.09 16.47 8.77
C ASN A 76 13.45 16.12 7.31
N SER A 77 14.72 16.35 6.93
CA SER A 77 15.24 15.95 5.62
C SER A 77 15.66 14.49 5.62
N PHE A 78 15.30 13.76 4.57
CA PHE A 78 15.72 12.37 4.38
C PHE A 78 17.17 12.31 3.91
N PRO A 79 17.94 11.28 4.29
CA PRO A 79 19.31 11.14 3.80
C PRO A 79 19.33 11.01 2.28
N ASN A 80 20.23 11.74 1.63
CA ASN A 80 20.46 11.63 0.20
C ASN A 80 21.08 10.25 -0.10
N HIS A 81 20.70 9.65 -1.24
CA HIS A 81 21.24 8.38 -1.78
C HIS A 81 20.73 7.07 -1.16
N VAL A 82 19.51 7.04 -0.62
CA VAL A 82 18.86 5.77 -0.27
C VAL A 82 18.45 5.03 -1.54
N SER A 83 19.00 3.83 -1.73
CA SER A 83 18.66 2.97 -2.87
C SER A 83 17.31 2.31 -2.65
N ASP A 84 17.18 1.55 -1.58
CA ASP A 84 16.00 0.75 -1.29
C ASP A 84 15.26 1.33 -0.07
N VAL A 85 13.95 1.52 -0.19
CA VAL A 85 13.09 1.99 0.90
C VAL A 85 11.94 1.04 1.13
N ILE A 86 11.57 0.83 2.40
CA ILE A 86 10.30 0.19 2.75
C ILE A 86 9.25 1.29 2.94
N ILE A 87 8.08 1.15 2.33
CA ILE A 87 6.92 1.97 2.67
C ILE A 87 5.86 1.04 3.25
N ALA A 88 5.32 1.37 4.41
CA ALA A 88 4.44 0.45 5.12
C ALA A 88 3.41 1.18 5.98
N SER A 89 2.26 0.54 6.20
CA SER A 89 1.36 0.98 7.25
C SER A 89 1.95 0.61 8.64
N GLU A 90 1.51 1.30 9.68
CA GLU A 90 1.92 1.03 11.06
C GLU A 90 1.62 -0.41 11.54
N LEU A 91 0.77 -1.19 10.84
CA LEU A 91 0.53 -2.61 11.15
C LEU A 91 1.79 -3.46 11.05
N PHE A 92 2.72 -3.07 10.19
CA PHE A 92 3.96 -3.81 9.98
C PHE A 92 5.10 -3.35 10.90
N LEU A 93 4.84 -2.35 11.76
CA LEU A 93 5.88 -1.72 12.57
C LEU A 93 6.58 -2.72 13.51
N ASP A 94 5.83 -3.68 14.05
CA ASP A 94 6.41 -4.69 14.95
C ASP A 94 7.36 -5.65 14.24
N ILE A 95 7.19 -5.87 12.93
CA ILE A 95 8.13 -6.64 12.10
C ILE A 95 9.39 -5.82 11.86
N LEU A 96 9.22 -4.55 11.47
CA LEU A 96 10.35 -3.65 11.14
C LEU A 96 11.25 -3.37 12.35
N LYS A 97 10.68 -3.35 13.57
CA LYS A 97 11.46 -3.23 14.82
C LYS A 97 12.31 -4.47 15.15
N ARG A 98 12.17 -5.59 14.42
CA ARG A 98 12.96 -6.82 14.64
C ARG A 98 14.24 -6.90 13.82
N PHE A 99 14.45 -5.96 12.90
CA PHE A 99 15.76 -5.81 12.29
C PHE A 99 16.81 -5.57 13.39
N PRO A 100 17.95 -6.28 13.35
CA PRO A 100 19.00 -6.08 14.35
C PRO A 100 19.55 -4.66 14.28
N GLY A 101 20.10 -4.19 15.40
CA GLY A 101 20.64 -2.84 15.51
C GLY A 101 19.67 -1.84 16.16
N GLU A 102 20.15 -0.61 16.29
CA GLU A 102 19.37 0.49 16.84
C GLU A 102 18.47 1.08 15.76
N ASN A 103 17.18 1.17 16.08
CA ASN A 103 16.17 1.78 15.22
C ASN A 103 15.88 3.20 15.73
N GLU A 104 16.13 4.19 14.89
CA GLU A 104 15.73 5.56 15.15
C GLU A 104 14.38 5.85 14.50
N CYS A 105 13.56 6.68 15.15
CA CYS A 105 12.26 7.10 14.63
C CYS A 105 12.16 8.62 14.64
N GLN A 106 11.90 9.20 13.47
CA GLN A 106 11.74 10.64 13.28
C GLN A 106 10.41 10.93 12.61
N ILE A 107 9.77 12.05 12.94
CA ILE A 107 8.58 12.50 12.20
C ILE A 107 9.05 13.10 10.88
N LEU A 108 8.51 12.62 9.76
CA LEU A 108 8.70 13.23 8.44
C LEU A 108 7.63 14.26 8.17
N PHE A 109 6.37 13.85 8.34
CA PHE A 109 5.21 14.65 7.98
C PHE A 109 4.14 14.59 9.05
N GLN A 110 3.58 15.73 9.44
CA GLN A 110 2.38 15.77 10.28
C GLN A 110 1.13 15.82 9.38
N VAL A 111 0.23 14.84 9.52
CA VAL A 111 -1.02 14.73 8.73
C VAL A 111 -2.20 15.35 9.49
N SER A 112 -2.28 15.09 10.80
CA SER A 112 -3.24 15.69 11.74
C SER A 112 -2.59 15.80 13.13
N GLU A 113 -3.25 16.35 14.16
CA GLU A 113 -2.67 16.47 15.51
C GLU A 113 -2.14 15.15 16.07
N ASN A 114 -2.80 14.03 15.76
CA ASN A 114 -2.46 12.71 16.28
C ASN A 114 -1.86 11.75 15.25
N GLN A 115 -1.77 12.16 13.98
CA GLN A 115 -1.30 11.31 12.90
C GLN A 115 -0.06 11.93 12.24
N SER A 116 0.99 11.14 12.19
CA SER A 116 2.24 11.51 11.52
C SER A 116 2.76 10.36 10.68
N ILE A 117 3.39 10.72 9.57
CA ILE A 117 4.20 9.82 8.77
C ILE A 117 5.61 9.89 9.33
N ARG A 118 6.17 8.72 9.62
CA ARG A 118 7.43 8.61 10.35
C ARG A 118 8.47 7.94 9.49
N LEU A 119 9.72 8.37 9.64
CA LEU A 119 10.88 7.66 9.17
C LEU A 119 11.38 6.78 10.29
N PHE A 120 11.43 5.48 10.03
CA PHE A 120 12.23 4.54 10.78
C PHE A 120 13.53 4.29 10.02
N SER A 121 14.67 4.47 10.69
CA SER A 121 15.98 4.20 10.10
C SER A 121 16.77 3.25 10.97
N ASN A 122 17.45 2.31 10.31
CA ASN A 122 18.37 1.38 10.93
C ASN A 122 19.74 1.56 10.27
N SER A 123 20.70 2.08 11.04
CA SER A 123 22.03 2.43 10.55
C SER A 123 22.89 1.21 10.24
N GLU A 124 22.70 0.10 10.95
CA GLU A 124 23.45 -1.15 10.75
C GLU A 124 23.17 -1.75 9.37
N PHE A 125 21.93 -1.65 8.88
CA PHE A 125 21.50 -2.18 7.59
C PHE A 125 21.30 -1.12 6.51
N SER A 126 21.56 0.15 6.81
CA SER A 126 21.18 1.28 5.93
C SER A 126 19.72 1.18 5.45
N LEU A 127 18.84 0.68 6.33
CA LEU A 127 17.44 0.41 6.02
C LEU A 127 16.61 1.62 6.41
N TYR A 128 15.79 2.09 5.48
CA TYR A 128 14.87 3.21 5.70
C TYR A 128 13.44 2.74 5.46
N SER A 129 12.56 3.06 6.39
CA SER A 129 11.16 2.71 6.35
C SER A 129 10.27 3.94 6.56
N VAL A 130 9.41 4.26 5.59
CA VAL A 130 8.39 5.30 5.72
C VAL A 130 7.11 4.65 6.23
N ILE A 131 6.69 5.03 7.43
CA ILE A 131 5.54 4.45 8.11
C ILE A 131 4.38 5.42 8.10
N PHE A 132 3.25 5.00 7.52
CA PHE A 132 2.02 5.78 7.49
C PHE A 132 0.95 5.20 8.45
N PRO A 133 0.09 6.03 9.06
CA PRO A 133 -1.02 5.58 9.91
C PRO A 133 -2.04 4.72 9.15
N ASN A 134 -2.69 3.77 9.81
CA ASN A 134 -3.68 2.89 9.16
C ASN A 134 -4.96 3.59 8.73
N ASN A 135 -5.28 4.70 9.37
CA ASN A 135 -6.55 5.40 9.26
C ASN A 135 -6.41 6.74 8.52
N ILE A 136 -5.58 6.77 7.47
CA ILE A 136 -5.54 7.91 6.54
C ILE A 136 -6.87 7.96 5.76
N PRO A 137 -7.59 9.09 5.72
CA PRO A 137 -8.77 9.27 4.87
C PRO A 137 -8.44 9.03 3.39
N ILE A 138 -9.30 8.30 2.68
CA ILE A 138 -9.02 7.83 1.31
C ILE A 138 -8.78 9.00 0.34
N GLU A 139 -9.43 10.14 0.58
CA GLU A 139 -9.32 11.37 -0.20
C GLU A 139 -7.93 12.02 -0.07
N MET A 140 -7.20 11.71 1.01
CA MET A 140 -5.88 12.26 1.29
C MET A 140 -4.74 11.34 0.82
N CYS A 141 -5.01 10.05 0.62
CA CYS A 141 -4.01 9.05 0.26
C CYS A 141 -3.16 9.47 -0.95
N TYR A 142 -3.79 9.93 -2.03
CA TYR A 142 -3.07 10.32 -3.24
C TYR A 142 -2.19 11.55 -3.02
N GLN A 143 -2.70 12.57 -2.33
CA GLN A 143 -1.96 13.80 -2.03
C GLN A 143 -0.74 13.52 -1.14
N ILE A 144 -0.93 12.72 -0.09
CA ILE A 144 0.16 12.29 0.79
C ILE A 144 1.18 11.47 0.00
N SER A 145 0.73 10.57 -0.89
CA SER A 145 1.65 9.76 -1.70
C SER A 145 2.50 10.64 -2.61
N CYS A 146 1.89 11.63 -3.28
CA CYS A 146 2.65 12.60 -4.08
C CYS A 146 3.71 13.31 -3.23
N TYR A 147 3.32 13.77 -2.04
CA TYR A 147 4.21 14.46 -1.12
C TYR A 147 5.42 13.59 -0.72
N ILE A 148 5.20 12.31 -0.41
CA ILE A 148 6.30 11.35 -0.14
C ILE A 148 7.27 11.31 -1.31
N PHE A 149 6.77 11.18 -2.55
CA PHE A 149 7.61 11.03 -3.74
C PHE A 149 8.27 12.34 -4.21
N ASP A 150 7.73 13.49 -3.85
CA ASP A 150 8.32 14.79 -4.20
C ASP A 150 9.48 15.13 -3.26
N HIS A 151 9.43 14.65 -2.01
CA HIS A 151 10.47 14.89 -1.02
C HIS A 151 11.52 13.78 -0.94
N LEU A 152 11.22 12.59 -1.44
CA LEU A 152 12.08 11.42 -1.27
C LEU A 152 12.46 10.83 -2.63
N LYS A 153 13.77 10.70 -2.88
CA LYS A 153 14.31 10.08 -4.09
C LYS A 153 14.72 8.65 -3.78
N PHE A 154 14.04 7.70 -4.40
CA PHE A 154 14.28 6.26 -4.22
C PHE A 154 14.73 5.62 -5.51
N LYS A 155 15.55 4.57 -5.42
CA LYS A 155 15.86 3.70 -6.57
C LYS A 155 14.86 2.55 -6.68
N ARG A 156 14.49 1.94 -5.55
CA ARG A 156 13.55 0.84 -5.44
C ARG A 156 12.67 0.95 -4.19
N ILE A 157 11.41 0.58 -4.32
CA ILE A 157 10.43 0.61 -3.24
C ILE A 157 9.96 -0.81 -2.90
N PHE A 158 10.00 -1.15 -1.62
CA PHE A 158 9.33 -2.31 -1.05
C PHE A 158 8.08 -1.85 -0.30
N LEU A 159 6.91 -2.06 -0.89
CA LEU A 159 5.65 -1.71 -0.25
C LEU A 159 5.14 -2.88 0.59
N LEU A 160 4.88 -2.64 1.87
CA LEU A 160 4.11 -3.59 2.70
C LEU A 160 2.65 -3.16 2.68
N ALA A 161 1.83 -4.00 2.05
CA ALA A 161 0.42 -3.73 1.81
C ALA A 161 -0.45 -4.79 2.47
N THR A 162 -1.72 -4.46 2.66
CA THR A 162 -2.72 -5.43 3.14
C THR A 162 -3.85 -5.61 2.14
N VAL A 163 -4.46 -6.79 2.16
CA VAL A 163 -5.69 -7.07 1.42
C VAL A 163 -6.57 -7.98 2.27
N PHE A 164 -7.89 -7.81 2.20
CA PHE A 164 -8.78 -8.64 3.01
C PHE A 164 -8.67 -10.12 2.65
N GLN A 165 -8.59 -10.99 3.66
CA GLN A 165 -8.39 -12.43 3.50
C GLN A 165 -9.37 -13.13 2.56
N TRP A 166 -10.63 -12.67 2.50
CA TRP A 166 -11.66 -13.31 1.68
C TRP A 166 -11.45 -13.06 0.18
N SER A 167 -10.54 -12.14 -0.17
CA SER A 167 -10.18 -11.84 -1.56
C SER A 167 -8.95 -12.61 -2.06
N VAL A 168 -8.23 -13.31 -1.18
CA VAL A 168 -6.97 -14.00 -1.51
C VAL A 168 -6.92 -15.41 -0.94
N SER A 169 -6.23 -16.32 -1.62
CA SER A 169 -6.08 -17.72 -1.19
C SER A 169 -4.77 -18.02 -0.47
N SER A 170 -3.89 -17.03 -0.33
CA SER A 170 -2.54 -17.17 0.25
C SER A 170 -2.35 -16.18 1.40
N PRO A 171 -1.62 -16.54 2.47
CA PRO A 171 -1.35 -15.64 3.58
C PRO A 171 -0.61 -14.37 3.13
N VAL A 172 0.26 -14.52 2.12
CA VAL A 172 0.97 -13.41 1.47
C VAL A 172 0.93 -13.58 -0.04
N SER A 173 0.75 -12.48 -0.76
CA SER A 173 0.87 -12.40 -2.22
C SER A 173 1.85 -11.31 -2.63
N LEU A 174 2.33 -11.34 -3.86
CA LEU A 174 3.26 -10.33 -4.39
C LEU A 174 2.62 -9.52 -5.52
N LEU A 175 3.01 -8.25 -5.66
CA LEU A 175 2.73 -7.44 -6.85
C LEU A 175 3.97 -6.64 -7.21
N ARG A 176 4.15 -6.31 -8.50
CA ARG A 176 5.32 -5.58 -8.99
C ARG A 176 4.95 -4.61 -10.08
N THR A 177 5.70 -3.52 -10.19
CA THR A 177 5.56 -2.55 -11.29
C THR A 177 6.38 -2.96 -12.52
N THR A 178 7.61 -3.45 -12.34
CA THR A 178 8.49 -3.84 -13.47
C THR A 178 8.91 -5.30 -13.40
N LEU A 179 9.16 -5.93 -14.56
CA LEU A 179 9.66 -7.32 -14.62
C LEU A 179 11.06 -7.48 -13.99
N SER A 180 11.87 -6.42 -13.98
CA SER A 180 13.22 -6.36 -13.39
C SER A 180 13.26 -6.33 -11.86
N SER A 181 12.12 -6.07 -11.22
CA SER A 181 12.00 -5.95 -9.76
C SER A 181 12.25 -7.26 -8.98
N LEU A 182 12.34 -8.39 -9.69
CA LEU A 182 12.08 -9.69 -9.10
C LEU A 182 13.13 -10.72 -9.53
N ASP A 183 14.29 -10.72 -8.84
CA ASP A 183 15.19 -11.89 -8.75
C ASP A 183 14.64 -12.93 -7.74
N ILE A 184 13.32 -13.09 -7.71
CA ILE A 184 12.63 -14.02 -6.80
C ILE A 184 12.03 -15.18 -7.58
N ASN A 185 12.77 -15.70 -8.58
CA ASN A 185 12.32 -16.84 -9.36
C ASN A 185 12.13 -18.13 -8.52
N ASN A 186 12.34 -18.09 -7.20
CA ASN A 186 12.24 -19.23 -6.27
C ASN A 186 11.29 -19.05 -5.07
N ASN A 187 10.55 -17.94 -4.92
CA ASN A 187 9.67 -17.83 -3.76
C ASN A 187 8.29 -18.42 -4.05
N ASN A 188 7.86 -19.34 -3.18
CA ASN A 188 6.58 -20.06 -3.24
C ASN A 188 5.33 -19.15 -3.04
N TYR A 189 5.45 -17.82 -3.17
CA TYR A 189 4.33 -16.89 -2.97
C TYR A 189 3.70 -16.51 -4.31
N PRO A 190 2.36 -16.59 -4.42
CA PRO A 190 1.67 -16.23 -5.64
C PRO A 190 1.67 -14.71 -5.86
N PHE A 191 1.58 -14.30 -7.13
CA PHE A 191 1.22 -12.93 -7.46
C PHE A 191 -0.25 -12.65 -7.11
N LEU A 192 -0.57 -11.42 -6.70
CA LEU A 192 -1.94 -10.96 -6.51
C LEU A 192 -2.70 -11.07 -7.85
N ARG A 193 -3.90 -11.65 -7.81
CA ARG A 193 -4.74 -11.86 -8.99
C ARG A 193 -6.16 -11.34 -8.77
N PRO A 194 -6.86 -10.91 -9.82
CA PRO A 194 -8.28 -10.62 -9.75
C PRO A 194 -9.08 -11.78 -9.14
N PRO A 195 -10.16 -11.51 -8.39
CA PRO A 195 -10.79 -10.20 -8.18
C PRO A 195 -10.13 -9.34 -7.08
N ALA A 196 -9.02 -9.77 -6.47
CA ALA A 196 -8.34 -8.99 -5.45
C ALA A 196 -7.79 -7.67 -6.03
N LEU A 197 -7.92 -6.59 -5.25
CA LEU A 197 -7.43 -5.27 -5.60
C LEU A 197 -6.87 -4.56 -4.36
N LEU A 198 -5.92 -3.66 -4.58
CA LEU A 198 -5.44 -2.73 -3.56
C LEU A 198 -6.23 -1.44 -3.65
N SER A 199 -6.39 -0.76 -2.52
CA SER A 199 -7.06 0.54 -2.42
C SER A 199 -6.31 1.46 -1.47
N GLY A 200 -6.67 2.74 -1.41
CA GLY A 200 -6.13 3.66 -0.42
C GLY A 200 -4.68 4.03 -0.68
N MET A 201 -3.88 4.05 0.40
CA MET A 201 -2.51 4.54 0.38
C MET A 201 -1.60 3.62 -0.42
N GLU A 202 -1.76 2.32 -0.24
CA GLU A 202 -1.01 1.27 -0.90
C GLU A 202 -1.17 1.33 -2.42
N ALA A 203 -2.42 1.46 -2.89
CA ALA A 203 -2.72 1.59 -4.31
C ALA A 203 -2.20 2.91 -4.89
N SER A 204 -2.29 4.01 -4.13
CA SER A 204 -1.78 5.33 -4.53
C SER A 204 -0.27 5.30 -4.74
N ILE A 205 0.48 4.71 -3.80
CA ILE A 205 1.94 4.55 -3.90
C ILE A 205 2.32 3.72 -5.12
N LEU A 206 1.71 2.55 -5.32
CA LEU A 206 2.03 1.69 -6.46
C LEU A 206 1.67 2.33 -7.79
N SER A 207 0.55 3.05 -7.86
CA SER A 207 0.15 3.77 -9.07
C SER A 207 1.17 4.85 -9.42
N LEU A 208 1.69 5.58 -8.43
CA LEU A 208 2.76 6.56 -8.64
C LEU A 208 4.08 5.90 -9.05
N CYS A 209 4.44 4.74 -8.48
CA CYS A 209 5.60 3.98 -8.93
C CYS A 209 5.48 3.62 -10.41
N GLU A 210 4.33 3.10 -10.83
CA GLU A 210 4.06 2.73 -12.23
C GLU A 210 4.15 3.96 -13.16
N GLN A 211 3.48 5.06 -12.79
CA GLN A 211 3.47 6.30 -13.57
C GLN A 211 4.87 6.92 -13.72
N ARG A 212 5.70 6.81 -12.67
CA ARG A 212 7.07 7.34 -12.65
C ARG A 212 8.10 6.31 -13.16
N ASN A 213 7.67 5.14 -13.65
CA ASN A 213 8.52 4.04 -14.10
C ASN A 213 9.58 3.63 -13.05
N MET A 214 9.16 3.59 -11.79
CA MET A 214 9.98 3.23 -10.65
C MET A 214 9.88 1.73 -10.34
N ASP A 215 11.00 1.17 -9.91
CA ASP A 215 11.07 -0.23 -9.51
C ASP A 215 10.40 -0.43 -8.15
N ALA A 216 9.31 -1.19 -8.09
CA ALA A 216 8.59 -1.45 -6.85
C ALA A 216 8.10 -2.90 -6.75
N VAL A 217 8.24 -3.46 -5.54
CA VAL A 217 7.69 -4.76 -5.14
C VAL A 217 6.77 -4.55 -3.96
N ALA A 218 5.52 -4.99 -4.07
CA ALA A 218 4.58 -5.03 -2.96
C ALA A 218 4.49 -6.44 -2.37
N ILE A 219 4.70 -6.54 -1.05
CA ILE A 219 4.41 -7.71 -0.23
C ILE A 219 3.03 -7.49 0.38
N ILE A 220 2.06 -8.27 -0.06
CA ILE A 220 0.65 -8.07 0.27
C ILE A 220 0.24 -9.12 1.28
N ALA A 221 0.08 -8.71 2.54
CA ALA A 221 -0.38 -9.53 3.63
C ALA A 221 -1.90 -9.67 3.63
N SER A 222 -2.40 -10.89 3.81
CA SER A 222 -3.82 -11.10 4.08
C SER A 222 -4.18 -10.53 5.46
N SER A 223 -5.27 -9.78 5.52
CA SER A 223 -5.72 -9.07 6.72
C SER A 223 -7.18 -9.35 7.05
N HIS A 224 -7.56 -9.12 8.31
CA HIS A 224 -8.91 -9.36 8.82
C HIS A 224 -9.35 -8.16 9.67
N GLY A 225 -10.65 -8.06 9.97
CA GLY A 225 -11.23 -6.95 10.75
C GLY A 225 -11.74 -5.81 9.88
N PRO A 226 -12.48 -4.83 10.44
CA PRO A 226 -12.91 -3.63 9.71
C PRO A 226 -11.72 -2.71 9.43
N SER A 227 -11.79 -1.84 8.41
CA SER A 227 -10.67 -0.99 7.97
C SER A 227 -9.98 -0.19 9.11
N ALA A 228 -10.75 0.29 10.10
CA ALA A 228 -10.21 1.02 11.25
C ALA A 228 -9.52 0.14 12.31
N HIS A 229 -9.74 -1.18 12.28
CA HIS A 229 -9.18 -2.17 13.20
C HIS A 229 -8.58 -3.34 12.43
N LEU A 230 -7.96 -3.03 11.29
CA LEU A 230 -7.35 -4.02 10.42
C LEU A 230 -6.23 -4.74 11.18
N LYS A 231 -6.17 -6.05 11.05
CA LYS A 231 -5.19 -6.89 11.75
C LYS A 231 -4.58 -7.90 10.78
N ILE A 232 -3.31 -8.19 10.98
CA ILE A 232 -2.62 -9.32 10.40
C ILE A 232 -2.39 -10.36 11.48
N THR A 233 -2.56 -11.64 11.15
CA THR A 233 -2.30 -12.74 12.08
C THR A 233 -0.80 -12.94 12.26
N SER A 234 -0.39 -13.57 13.37
CA SER A 234 1.05 -13.85 13.62
C SER A 234 1.68 -14.67 12.50
N ASP A 235 0.98 -15.68 11.99
CA ASP A 235 1.43 -16.49 10.85
C ASP A 235 1.68 -15.64 9.60
N VAL A 236 0.75 -14.76 9.23
CA VAL A 236 0.92 -13.84 8.11
C VAL A 236 2.11 -12.89 8.34
N ALA A 237 2.25 -12.35 9.55
CA ALA A 237 3.37 -11.47 9.90
C ALA A 237 4.72 -12.20 9.79
N GLU A 238 4.80 -13.48 10.16
CA GLU A 238 5.99 -14.32 10.02
C GLU A 238 6.36 -14.55 8.55
N HIS A 239 5.37 -14.77 7.67
CA HIS A 239 5.59 -14.87 6.23
C HIS A 239 6.12 -13.56 5.63
N VAL A 240 5.61 -12.41 6.08
CA VAL A 240 6.12 -11.08 5.68
C VAL A 240 7.55 -10.87 6.18
N ALA A 241 7.83 -11.21 7.44
CA ALA A 241 9.17 -11.10 8.03
C ALA A 241 10.20 -11.95 7.28
N TYR A 242 9.82 -13.18 6.91
CA TYR A 242 10.65 -14.05 6.09
C TYR A 242 10.99 -13.42 4.73
N LEU A 243 9.99 -12.87 4.02
CA LEU A 243 10.23 -12.22 2.74
C LEU A 243 11.15 -11.00 2.85
N LEU A 244 10.96 -10.17 3.87
CA LEU A 244 11.84 -9.03 4.13
C LEU A 244 13.29 -9.47 4.39
N ASP A 245 13.49 -10.56 5.13
CA ASP A 245 14.82 -11.12 5.37
C ASP A 245 15.48 -11.61 4.06
N GLU A 246 14.72 -12.31 3.21
CA GLU A 246 15.19 -12.73 1.89
C GLU A 246 15.60 -11.54 1.01
N PHE A 247 14.80 -10.47 1.00
CA PHE A 247 15.07 -9.29 0.18
C PHE A 247 16.28 -8.48 0.62
N PHE A 248 16.40 -8.21 1.92
CA PHE A 248 17.41 -7.27 2.43
C PHE A 248 18.68 -7.96 2.92
N ALA A 249 18.61 -9.24 3.29
CA ALA A 249 19.73 -9.94 3.90
C ALA A 249 19.94 -11.38 3.40
N LYS A 250 19.16 -11.83 2.41
CA LYS A 250 19.23 -13.20 1.86
C LYS A 250 19.03 -14.26 2.94
N GLY A 251 18.11 -14.02 3.87
CA GLY A 251 17.74 -14.96 4.94
C GLY A 251 18.74 -15.07 6.09
N LYS A 252 19.62 -14.07 6.27
CA LYS A 252 20.69 -14.12 7.30
C LYS A 252 20.28 -13.54 8.66
N LEU A 253 19.11 -12.88 8.77
CA LEU A 253 18.74 -12.16 9.99
C LEU A 253 17.82 -12.95 10.91
N ASP A 254 17.29 -14.09 10.45
CA ASP A 254 16.31 -14.93 11.13
C ASP A 254 15.10 -14.11 11.65
N LEU A 255 14.62 -13.14 10.85
CA LEU A 255 13.57 -12.21 11.29
C LEU A 255 12.29 -12.93 11.72
N LYS A 256 11.94 -14.01 11.02
CA LYS A 256 10.81 -14.87 11.36
C LYS A 256 10.94 -15.44 12.77
N VAL A 257 12.10 -16.00 13.11
CA VAL A 257 12.36 -16.62 14.42
C VAL A 257 12.29 -15.57 15.52
N LYS A 258 12.91 -14.40 15.32
CA LYS A 258 12.86 -13.28 16.27
C LYS A 258 11.44 -12.79 16.53
N LEU A 259 10.58 -12.79 15.50
CA LEU A 259 9.19 -12.41 15.65
C LEU A 259 8.38 -13.47 16.42
N GLN A 260 8.62 -14.76 16.16
CA GLN A 260 8.01 -15.88 16.90
C GLN A 260 8.35 -15.81 18.39
N ASP A 261 9.63 -15.61 18.73
CA ASP A 261 10.08 -15.50 20.12
C ASP A 261 9.44 -14.31 20.84
N TYR A 262 9.33 -13.17 20.15
CA TYR A 262 8.66 -12.00 20.70
C TYR A 262 7.18 -12.26 21.00
N ASN A 263 6.46 -12.84 20.05
CA ASN A 263 5.03 -13.16 20.19
C ASN A 263 4.80 -14.18 21.32
N ALA A 264 5.66 -15.19 21.45
CA ALA A 264 5.60 -16.16 22.55
C ALA A 264 5.84 -15.48 23.92
N ASN A 265 6.81 -14.57 24.00
CA ASN A 265 7.14 -13.86 25.24
C ASN A 265 6.09 -12.83 25.65
N THR A 266 5.49 -12.12 24.69
CA THR A 266 4.36 -11.21 24.98
C THR A 266 3.14 -12.00 25.44
N LYS A 267 2.77 -13.08 24.75
CA LYS A 267 1.66 -13.95 25.16
C LYS A 267 1.83 -14.45 26.60
N LYS A 268 3.00 -15.00 26.95
CA LYS A 268 3.34 -15.41 28.32
C LYS A 268 3.14 -14.28 29.35
N ARG A 269 3.58 -13.06 29.05
CA ARG A 269 3.41 -11.91 29.95
C ARG A 269 1.94 -11.53 30.13
N THR A 270 1.16 -11.57 29.06
CA THR A 270 -0.27 -11.24 29.10
C THR A 270 -1.07 -12.29 29.88
N ASP A 271 -0.74 -13.57 29.71
CA ASP A 271 -1.35 -14.69 30.45
C ASP A 271 -1.03 -14.61 31.96
N ILE A 272 0.19 -14.18 32.32
CA ILE A 272 0.55 -13.92 33.73
C ILE A 272 -0.25 -12.74 34.29
N LEU A 273 -0.32 -11.62 33.57
CA LEU A 273 -1.03 -10.41 34.03
C LEU A 273 -2.54 -10.64 34.18
N THR A 274 -3.14 -11.46 33.33
CA THR A 274 -4.58 -11.81 33.42
C THR A 274 -4.90 -12.79 34.55
N MET A 275 -3.93 -13.53 35.10
CA MET A 275 -4.13 -14.29 36.33
C MET A 275 -4.19 -13.41 37.60
N TYR A 276 -3.73 -12.15 37.53
CA TYR A 276 -3.71 -11.22 38.65
C TYR A 276 -4.82 -10.15 38.60
N LEU A 277 -5.75 -10.26 37.64
CA LEU A 277 -6.93 -9.40 37.47
C LEU A 277 -8.21 -10.21 37.63
#